data_AF-A0A0H3HM98-F1
#
_entry.id   AF-A0A0H3HM98-F1
#
_cell.length_a   1.000
_cell.length_b   1.000
_cell.length_c   1.000
_cell.angle_alpha   90.00
_cell.angle_beta   90.00
_cell.angle_gamma   90.00
#
_symmetry.space_group_name_H-M   'P 1'
#
loop_
_entity.id
_entity.type
_entity.pdbx_description
1 polymer ?
#
loop_
_entity_poly.entity_id
_entity_poly.type
_entity_poly.pdbx_seq_one_letter_code
_entity_poly.pdbx_strand_id
1 'polypeptide(L)'
;MKSSRSSKPARAEAAQPASPRLSLFDAKGKVKTVEAQALRIDFADGRSLMFDLSGSSGDAAVAIVAQHADPSLRATITLRPEHYDSVTVEVGADENPDFAHDETDGAGDESDDEDAQGRDPELDLAVQYGDEIGDAQRKSLPKRKVIAEWLEPAIFSDAQFTVRFVGADEGRALNHSYRHKDYATNVLTFAYGEEPDGVTVADLVLCCPVVEKEAREQGKTLVAHYAHLLVHGALHAQGYDHERGEEDAAEMEALEIDILAKLGFPNPYR
;
A
#
# COMPACT_ATOMS: atom_id res chain seq x y z
N MET A 1 66.64 27.21 -19.93
CA MET A 1 66.28 27.02 -18.51
C MET A 1 64.77 26.99 -18.39
N LYS A 2 64.26 25.93 -17.78
CA LYS A 2 62.84 25.64 -17.56
C LYS A 2 62.31 26.49 -16.40
N SER A 3 61.12 27.07 -16.53
CA SER A 3 60.21 27.19 -15.38
C SER A 3 58.79 27.47 -15.88
N SER A 4 58.06 26.39 -16.14
CA SER A 4 56.61 26.36 -16.35
C SER A 4 55.91 26.55 -15.00
N ARG A 5 55.22 27.69 -14.81
CA ARG A 5 54.30 27.88 -13.68
C ARG A 5 53.03 27.07 -13.95
N SER A 6 52.95 25.92 -13.30
CA SER A 6 51.74 25.10 -13.22
C SER A 6 50.74 25.78 -12.26
N SER A 7 49.64 26.31 -12.78
CA SER A 7 48.52 26.79 -11.96
C SER A 7 47.68 25.58 -11.52
N LYS A 8 47.74 25.28 -10.23
CA LYS A 8 46.88 24.29 -9.58
C LYS A 8 45.45 24.87 -9.51
N PRO A 9 44.39 24.21 -10.00
CA PRO A 9 43.04 24.70 -9.77
C PRO A 9 42.69 24.52 -8.29
N ALA A 10 42.12 25.56 -7.69
CA ALA A 10 41.54 25.49 -6.36
C ALA A 10 40.39 24.48 -6.38
N ARG A 11 40.50 23.45 -5.54
CA ARG A 11 39.44 22.48 -5.28
C ARG A 11 38.31 23.27 -4.60
N ALA A 12 37.19 23.44 -5.30
CA ALA A 12 35.97 23.93 -4.69
C ALA A 12 35.61 22.99 -3.53
N GLU A 13 35.65 23.48 -2.29
CA GLU A 13 34.96 22.85 -1.18
C GLU A 13 33.48 22.83 -1.57
N ALA A 14 32.95 21.63 -1.82
CA ALA A 14 31.51 21.42 -1.88
C ALA A 14 30.96 21.86 -0.52
N ALA A 15 30.11 22.89 -0.52
CA ALA A 15 29.41 23.32 0.68
C ALA A 15 28.69 22.09 1.26
N GLN A 16 29.03 21.73 2.50
CA GLN A 16 28.29 20.72 3.24
C GLN A 16 26.82 21.17 3.29
N PRO A 17 25.86 20.31 2.93
CA PRO A 17 24.44 20.59 3.09
C PRO A 17 24.16 20.99 4.55
N ALA A 18 23.41 22.08 4.73
CA ALA A 18 23.03 22.52 6.05
C ALA A 18 22.18 21.43 6.74
N SER A 19 22.47 21.15 8.02
CA SER A 19 21.67 20.23 8.82
C SER A 19 20.20 20.64 8.80
N PRO A 20 19.27 19.68 8.81
CA PRO A 20 17.85 19.96 8.70
C PRO A 20 17.35 20.68 9.97
N ARG A 21 16.34 21.53 9.78
CA ARG A 21 15.71 22.29 10.85
C ARG A 21 14.37 21.68 11.21
N LEU A 22 14.17 21.37 12.48
CA LEU A 22 12.90 20.91 12.99
C LEU A 22 12.10 22.09 13.54
N SER A 23 10.84 22.22 13.16
CA SER A 23 9.90 23.19 13.74
C SER A 23 8.81 22.48 14.51
N LEU A 24 8.73 22.72 15.81
CA LEU A 24 7.70 22.17 16.69
C LEU A 24 6.61 23.21 16.95
N PHE A 25 5.36 22.82 16.82
CA PHE A 25 4.19 23.67 17.07
C PHE A 25 3.49 23.20 18.34
N ASP A 26 3.26 24.10 19.30
CA ASP A 26 2.43 23.77 20.47
C ASP A 26 0.93 23.88 20.14
N ALA A 27 0.07 23.43 21.08
CA ALA A 27 -1.39 23.48 20.93
C ALA A 27 -1.97 24.92 20.81
N LYS A 28 -1.14 25.96 21.00
CA LYS A 28 -1.50 27.38 20.84
C LYS A 28 -0.89 27.98 19.56
N GLY A 29 -0.26 27.16 18.72
CA GLY A 29 0.37 27.56 17.46
C GLY A 29 1.73 28.23 17.61
N LYS A 30 2.36 28.20 18.81
CA LYS A 30 3.70 28.76 19.01
C LYS A 30 4.74 27.80 18.42
N VAL A 31 5.63 28.36 17.60
CA VAL A 31 6.68 27.60 16.91
C VAL A 31 8.01 27.70 17.65
N LYS A 32 8.70 26.56 17.80
CA LYS A 32 10.12 26.50 18.20
C LYS A 32 10.90 25.77 17.12
N THR A 33 11.87 26.46 16.51
CA THR A 33 12.77 25.89 15.50
C THR A 33 14.12 25.55 16.10
N VAL A 34 14.65 24.37 15.80
CA VAL A 34 15.97 23.89 16.24
C VAL A 34 16.71 23.25 15.07
N GLU A 35 18.03 23.40 15.05
CA GLU A 35 18.88 22.56 14.20
C GLU A 35 18.97 21.18 14.85
N ALA A 36 18.60 20.13 14.11
CA ALA A 36 18.43 18.79 14.66
C ALA A 36 19.18 17.76 13.82
N GLN A 37 19.89 16.85 14.50
CA GLN A 37 20.48 15.66 13.90
C GLN A 37 19.58 14.43 14.04
N ALA A 38 18.59 14.49 14.93
CA ALA A 38 17.55 13.47 15.06
C ALA A 38 16.29 14.07 15.71
N LEU A 39 15.13 13.47 15.45
CA LEU A 39 13.88 13.69 16.19
C LEU A 39 13.46 12.37 16.82
N ARG A 40 13.24 12.35 18.14
CA ARG A 40 12.67 11.22 18.85
C ARG A 40 11.30 11.60 19.42
N ILE A 41 10.31 10.75 19.20
CA ILE A 41 8.96 10.85 19.73
C ILE A 41 8.76 9.66 20.68
N ASP A 42 8.54 9.93 21.96
CA ASP A 42 8.26 8.90 22.96
C ASP A 42 6.75 8.84 23.23
N PHE A 43 6.20 7.63 23.28
CA PHE A 43 4.79 7.36 23.58
C PHE A 43 4.63 6.89 25.02
N ALA A 44 3.43 7.08 25.58
CA ALA A 44 3.16 6.80 26.99
C ALA A 44 3.27 5.30 27.37
N ASP A 45 3.23 4.41 26.39
CA ASP A 45 3.34 2.96 26.53
C ASP A 45 4.78 2.44 26.38
N GLY A 46 5.77 3.33 26.29
CA GLY A 46 7.18 2.95 26.20
C GLY A 46 7.68 2.71 24.77
N ARG A 47 6.82 2.87 23.75
CA ARG A 47 7.26 2.93 22.34
C ARG A 47 8.02 4.23 22.06
N SER A 48 8.92 4.18 21.08
CA SER A 48 9.54 5.40 20.55
C SER A 48 9.75 5.34 19.04
N LEU A 49 9.56 6.48 18.38
CA LEU A 49 9.85 6.68 16.96
C LEU A 49 11.01 7.64 16.82
N MET A 50 12.06 7.24 16.11
CA MET A 50 13.24 8.06 15.86
C MET A 50 13.41 8.33 14.36
N PHE A 51 13.58 9.60 14.01
CA PHE A 51 14.03 10.06 12.70
C PHE A 51 15.51 10.41 12.81
N ASP A 52 16.38 9.67 12.13
CA ASP A 52 17.78 10.05 11.99
C ASP A 52 17.92 11.04 10.81
N LEU A 53 18.37 12.24 11.14
CA LEU A 53 18.49 13.35 10.21
C LEU A 53 19.97 13.65 9.87
N SER A 54 20.91 12.86 10.38
CA SER A 54 22.35 13.07 10.22
C SER A 54 22.86 12.79 8.80
N GLY A 55 22.12 12.01 8.01
CA GLY A 55 22.46 11.64 6.63
C GLY A 55 21.97 12.60 5.55
N SER A 56 21.27 13.69 5.87
CA SER A 56 20.55 14.54 4.91
C SER A 56 21.44 15.41 4.01
N SER A 57 22.73 15.08 3.89
CA SER A 57 23.67 15.77 3.03
C SER A 57 23.85 15.08 1.68
N GLY A 58 22.89 15.26 0.77
CA GLY A 58 23.09 15.04 -0.66
C GLY A 58 22.11 14.09 -1.33
N ASP A 59 21.48 13.19 -0.58
CA ASP A 59 20.35 12.38 -1.02
C ASP A 59 19.42 12.21 0.18
N ALA A 60 18.22 12.80 0.12
CA ALA A 60 17.41 13.16 1.28
C ALA A 60 16.61 11.98 1.86
N ALA A 61 17.28 10.89 2.21
CA ALA A 61 16.67 9.78 2.93
C ALA A 61 16.75 10.01 4.45
N VAL A 62 15.61 9.91 5.12
CA VAL A 62 15.51 9.92 6.60
C VAL A 62 15.28 8.49 7.05
N ALA A 63 16.16 7.95 7.89
CA ALA A 63 15.93 6.64 8.47
C ALA A 63 14.91 6.75 9.61
N ILE A 64 13.82 5.99 9.51
CA ILE A 64 12.80 5.88 10.55
C ILE A 64 13.05 4.57 11.31
N VAL A 65 13.28 4.67 12.61
CA VAL A 65 13.56 3.52 13.48
C VAL A 65 12.51 3.48 14.59
N ALA A 66 11.80 2.36 14.72
CA ALA A 66 10.94 2.09 15.87
C ALA A 66 11.62 1.10 16.80
N GLN A 67 11.44 1.32 18.10
CA GLN A 67 12.03 0.50 19.16
C GLN A 67 11.01 0.31 20.29
N HIS A 68 11.08 -0.85 20.93
CA HIS A 68 10.28 -1.19 22.10
C HIS A 68 11.19 -1.41 23.31
N ALA A 69 10.75 -0.99 24.50
CA ALA A 69 11.55 -1.12 25.73
C ALA A 69 11.53 -2.54 26.32
N ASP A 70 10.46 -3.29 26.07
CA ASP A 70 10.35 -4.71 26.40
C ASP A 70 11.05 -5.55 25.31
N PRO A 71 12.08 -6.34 25.64
CA PRO A 71 12.80 -7.15 24.66
C PRO A 71 11.97 -8.31 24.09
N SER A 72 10.90 -8.73 24.77
CA SER A 72 9.97 -9.76 24.28
C SER A 72 9.02 -9.25 23.18
N LEU A 73 9.01 -7.93 22.94
CA LEU A 73 8.18 -7.28 21.94
C LEU A 73 9.05 -6.55 20.91
N ARG A 74 8.69 -6.68 19.63
CA ARG A 74 9.32 -5.96 18.53
C ARG A 74 8.41 -4.81 18.11
N ALA A 75 8.94 -3.59 18.08
CA ALA A 75 8.20 -2.47 17.52
C ALA A 75 8.08 -2.61 16.00
N THR A 76 6.88 -2.40 15.47
CA THR A 76 6.60 -2.38 14.04
C THR A 76 6.31 -0.97 13.57
N ILE A 77 6.60 -0.69 12.30
CA ILE A 77 6.26 0.59 11.65
C ILE A 77 5.40 0.26 10.45
N THR A 78 4.21 0.85 10.40
CA THR A 78 3.35 0.80 9.24
C THR A 78 3.30 2.20 8.63
N LEU A 79 3.67 2.29 7.36
CA LEU A 79 3.54 3.52 6.57
C LEU A 79 2.30 3.36 5.71
N ARG A 80 1.29 4.20 5.93
CA ARG A 80 0.08 4.23 5.11
C ARG A 80 0.09 5.52 4.28
N PRO A 81 0.19 5.42 2.95
CA PRO A 81 -0.03 6.57 2.09
C PRO A 81 -1.42 7.15 2.35
N GLU A 82 -1.52 8.45 2.53
CA GLU A 82 -2.81 9.16 2.63
C GLU A 82 -3.02 9.97 1.32
N HIS A 83 -3.31 11.27 1.39
CA HIS A 83 -3.30 12.14 0.21
C HIS A 83 -1.88 12.26 -0.38
N TYR A 84 -1.79 12.75 -1.63
CA TYR A 84 -0.58 12.90 -2.46
C TYR A 84 0.71 13.36 -1.79
N ASP A 85 0.64 14.09 -0.68
CA ASP A 85 1.77 14.68 0.04
C ASP A 85 1.84 14.26 1.53
N SER A 86 1.08 13.25 1.93
CA SER A 86 0.99 12.81 3.33
C SER A 86 1.09 11.29 3.47
N VAL A 87 1.72 10.87 4.56
CA VAL A 87 1.82 9.47 4.98
C VAL A 87 1.46 9.40 6.46
N THR A 88 0.56 8.50 6.82
CA THR A 88 0.32 8.15 8.22
C THR A 88 1.41 7.16 8.63
N VAL A 89 2.10 7.46 9.74
CA VAL A 89 3.08 6.54 10.35
C VAL A 89 2.47 5.99 11.62
N GLU A 90 2.10 4.71 11.60
CA GLU A 90 1.68 3.98 12.79
C GLU A 90 2.85 3.18 13.35
N VAL A 91 3.00 3.16 14.67
CA VAL A 91 4.03 2.37 15.35
C VAL A 91 3.31 1.27 16.12
N GLY A 92 3.40 0.02 15.69
CA GLY A 92 2.82 -1.14 16.38
C GLY A 92 3.81 -1.81 17.34
N ALA A 93 3.39 -2.91 17.95
CA ALA A 93 4.25 -3.81 18.70
C ALA A 93 3.71 -5.23 18.59
N ASP A 94 4.56 -6.15 18.16
CA ASP A 94 4.25 -7.59 17.99
C ASP A 94 5.21 -8.44 18.82
N GLU A 95 4.88 -9.72 19.03
CA GLU A 95 5.76 -10.65 19.74
C GLU A 95 7.10 -10.80 19.03
N ASN A 96 8.20 -10.76 19.80
CA ASN A 96 9.53 -10.96 19.26
C ASN A 96 9.79 -12.46 19.10
N PRO A 97 9.94 -12.98 17.85
CA PRO A 97 10.13 -14.41 17.62
C PRO A 97 11.42 -14.95 18.25
N ASP A 98 12.42 -14.11 18.51
CA ASP A 98 13.65 -14.49 19.23
C ASP A 98 13.41 -14.81 20.71
N PHE A 99 12.22 -14.49 21.25
CA PHE A 99 11.82 -14.74 22.64
C PHE A 99 10.66 -15.75 22.78
N ALA A 100 10.14 -16.29 21.67
CA ALA A 100 9.21 -17.41 21.72
C ALA A 100 9.93 -18.62 22.33
N HIS A 101 9.48 -19.06 23.51
CA HIS A 101 10.15 -20.09 24.29
C HIS A 101 10.15 -21.46 23.60
N ASP A 102 11.36 -22.03 23.54
CA ASP A 102 11.68 -23.45 23.41
C ASP A 102 11.02 -24.27 24.53
N GLU A 103 9.93 -24.99 24.22
CA GLU A 103 9.38 -26.06 25.06
C GLU A 103 9.58 -27.44 24.39
N THR A 104 10.77 -28.00 24.65
CA THR A 104 11.08 -29.42 24.95
C THR A 104 10.84 -30.54 23.94
N ASP A 105 11.94 -31.28 23.72
CA ASP A 105 12.07 -32.63 23.14
C ASP A 105 11.05 -33.68 23.60
N GLY A 106 10.58 -34.51 22.66
CA GLY A 106 9.92 -35.78 22.94
C GLY A 106 9.63 -36.59 21.67
N ALA A 107 10.45 -37.63 21.43
CA ALA A 107 10.38 -38.51 20.26
C ALA A 107 9.03 -39.23 20.07
N GLY A 108 8.59 -39.32 18.82
CA GLY A 108 7.51 -40.16 18.33
C GLY A 108 7.44 -40.12 16.81
N ASP A 109 8.07 -41.10 16.17
CA ASP A 109 7.79 -41.49 14.78
C ASP A 109 6.37 -42.08 14.74
N GLU A 110 5.51 -41.52 13.89
CA GLU A 110 4.47 -42.20 13.09
C GLU A 110 3.47 -41.15 12.57
N SER A 111 3.36 -41.09 11.24
CA SER A 111 2.22 -40.64 10.42
C SER A 111 1.28 -39.57 10.99
N ASP A 112 1.21 -38.40 10.35
CA ASP A 112 -0.05 -37.67 10.15
C ASP A 112 0.11 -36.72 8.94
N ASP A 113 -0.22 -37.24 7.76
CA ASP A 113 -0.55 -36.49 6.53
C ASP A 113 -1.99 -35.93 6.63
N GLU A 114 -2.45 -35.57 7.84
CA GLU A 114 -3.82 -35.18 8.15
C GLU A 114 -3.81 -33.88 8.96
N ASP A 115 -3.74 -32.73 8.28
CA ASP A 115 -4.47 -31.48 8.60
C ASP A 115 -3.93 -30.28 7.80
N ALA A 116 -3.96 -30.36 6.47
CA ALA A 116 -3.96 -29.18 5.60
C ALA A 116 -5.41 -28.73 5.30
N GLN A 117 -6.27 -28.69 6.32
CA GLN A 117 -7.54 -27.98 6.22
C GLN A 117 -7.22 -26.49 6.39
N GLY A 118 -6.70 -25.91 5.31
CA GLY A 118 -6.29 -24.51 5.25
C GLY A 118 -7.43 -23.61 5.73
N ARG A 119 -7.11 -22.70 6.65
CA ARG A 119 -8.03 -21.62 7.01
C ARG A 119 -8.43 -20.86 5.74
N ASP A 120 -9.68 -20.43 5.66
CA ASP A 120 -10.08 -19.48 4.62
C ASP A 120 -9.19 -18.23 4.73
N PRO A 121 -8.73 -17.66 3.60
CA PRO A 121 -7.88 -16.47 3.62
C PRO A 121 -8.62 -15.28 4.24
N GLU A 122 -7.89 -14.48 5.03
CA GLU A 122 -8.44 -13.32 5.72
C GLU A 122 -8.22 -12.02 4.90
N LEU A 123 -9.25 -11.17 4.86
CA LEU A 123 -9.20 -9.86 4.19
C LEU A 123 -9.19 -8.70 5.20
N ASP A 124 -8.06 -8.03 5.34
CA ASP A 124 -8.01 -6.67 5.87
C ASP A 124 -8.31 -5.67 4.74
N LEU A 125 -9.37 -4.87 4.91
CA LEU A 125 -9.83 -3.97 3.85
C LEU A 125 -10.09 -2.54 4.37
N ALA A 126 -9.37 -1.59 3.78
CA ALA A 126 -9.62 -0.17 3.94
C ALA A 126 -10.40 0.39 2.74
N VAL A 127 -11.27 1.37 2.98
CA VAL A 127 -11.99 2.08 1.90
C VAL A 127 -11.73 3.58 2.02
N GLN A 128 -11.22 4.17 0.95
CA GLN A 128 -10.83 5.57 0.88
C GLN A 128 -11.58 6.30 -0.26
N TYR A 129 -11.62 7.62 -0.15
CA TYR A 129 -12.27 8.50 -1.12
C TYR A 129 -11.36 9.70 -1.41
N GLY A 130 -11.10 9.94 -2.69
CA GLY A 130 -10.40 11.13 -3.17
C GLY A 130 -11.18 12.42 -2.92
N ASP A 131 -10.49 13.55 -3.05
CA ASP A 131 -11.03 14.88 -2.77
C ASP A 131 -12.17 15.26 -3.72
N GLU A 132 -12.11 14.78 -4.96
CA GLU A 132 -13.15 14.98 -5.97
C GLU A 132 -14.46 14.23 -5.63
N ILE A 133 -14.40 13.24 -4.73
CA ILE A 133 -15.58 12.44 -4.37
C ILE A 133 -16.36 13.14 -3.25
N GLY A 134 -17.38 13.89 -3.64
CA GLY A 134 -18.29 14.57 -2.71
C GLY A 134 -19.27 13.63 -1.99
N ASP A 135 -19.87 14.11 -0.88
CA ASP A 135 -20.74 13.32 0.01
C ASP A 135 -21.89 12.61 -0.69
N ALA A 136 -22.49 13.24 -1.71
CA ALA A 136 -23.59 12.64 -2.47
C ALA A 136 -23.13 11.40 -3.25
N GLN A 137 -21.95 11.47 -3.88
CA GLN A 137 -21.36 10.34 -4.60
C GLN A 137 -20.88 9.26 -3.63
N ARG A 138 -20.29 9.62 -2.48
CA ARG A 138 -19.94 8.66 -1.41
C ARG A 138 -21.13 7.81 -0.97
N LYS A 139 -22.35 8.36 -0.99
CA LYS A 139 -23.58 7.64 -0.63
C LYS A 139 -24.02 6.63 -1.70
N SER A 140 -23.74 6.89 -2.98
CA SER A 140 -24.06 5.97 -4.08
C SER A 140 -22.99 4.91 -4.32
N LEU A 141 -21.77 5.12 -3.83
CA LEU A 141 -20.68 4.15 -3.92
C LEU A 141 -20.89 2.94 -2.99
N PRO A 142 -20.39 1.76 -3.38
CA PRO A 142 -20.46 0.57 -2.55
C PRO A 142 -19.76 0.80 -1.20
N LYS A 143 -20.31 0.21 -0.15
CA LYS A 143 -19.79 0.34 1.22
C LYS A 143 -18.80 -0.77 1.51
N ARG A 144 -17.91 -0.54 2.50
CA ARG A 144 -16.90 -1.51 2.94
C ARG A 144 -17.41 -2.95 3.01
N LYS A 145 -18.58 -3.19 3.64
CA LYS A 145 -19.15 -4.53 3.75
C LYS A 145 -19.42 -5.19 2.38
N VAL A 146 -20.04 -4.43 1.47
CA VAL A 146 -20.36 -4.92 0.11
C VAL A 146 -19.09 -5.14 -0.70
N ILE A 147 -18.09 -4.27 -0.52
CA ILE A 147 -16.77 -4.42 -1.16
C ILE A 147 -16.07 -5.69 -0.66
N ALA A 148 -16.10 -5.95 0.65
CA ALA A 148 -15.57 -7.19 1.23
C ALA A 148 -16.26 -8.42 0.65
N GLU A 149 -17.60 -8.42 0.61
CA GLU A 149 -18.40 -9.50 0.00
C GLU A 149 -17.99 -9.78 -1.46
N TRP A 150 -17.56 -8.78 -2.23
CA TRP A 150 -17.09 -8.95 -3.60
C TRP A 150 -15.62 -9.41 -3.71
N LEU A 151 -14.78 -9.05 -2.76
CA LEU A 151 -13.34 -9.34 -2.77
C LEU A 151 -13.00 -10.69 -2.11
N GLU A 152 -13.72 -11.09 -1.07
CA GLU A 152 -13.52 -12.37 -0.36
C GLU A 152 -13.45 -13.60 -1.28
N PRO A 153 -14.34 -13.80 -2.28
CA PRO A 153 -14.20 -14.93 -3.20
C PRO A 153 -13.09 -14.78 -4.25
N ALA A 154 -12.43 -13.62 -4.30
CA ALA A 154 -11.37 -13.30 -5.23
C ALA A 154 -9.97 -13.29 -4.59
N ILE A 155 -9.85 -13.65 -3.30
CA ILE A 155 -8.56 -13.79 -2.60
C ILE A 155 -8.22 -15.27 -2.39
N PHE A 156 -6.95 -15.61 -2.60
CA PHE A 156 -6.40 -16.97 -2.51
C PHE A 156 -5.30 -17.09 -1.45
N SER A 157 -4.89 -15.97 -0.88
CA SER A 157 -4.02 -15.82 0.28
C SER A 157 -4.57 -14.70 1.16
N ASP A 158 -4.06 -14.59 2.40
CA ASP A 158 -4.38 -13.45 3.24
C ASP A 158 -4.04 -12.15 2.50
N ALA A 159 -4.92 -11.17 2.61
CA ALA A 159 -4.83 -9.96 1.80
C ALA A 159 -5.07 -8.72 2.64
N GLN A 160 -4.25 -7.70 2.41
CA GLN A 160 -4.48 -6.34 2.89
C GLN A 160 -4.71 -5.41 1.70
N PHE A 161 -5.98 -5.07 1.45
CA PHE A 161 -6.37 -4.24 0.33
C PHE A 161 -6.87 -2.86 0.76
N THR A 162 -6.44 -1.83 0.03
CA THR A 162 -7.09 -0.52 0.07
C THR A 162 -7.90 -0.31 -1.19
N VAL A 163 -9.20 -0.09 -1.07
CA VAL A 163 -10.05 0.34 -2.20
C VAL A 163 -10.22 1.85 -2.13
N ARG A 164 -9.74 2.55 -3.15
CA ARG A 164 -9.81 4.02 -3.24
C ARG A 164 -10.66 4.45 -4.41
N PHE A 165 -11.72 5.20 -4.13
CA PHE A 165 -12.56 5.82 -5.16
C PHE A 165 -12.06 7.23 -5.46
N VAL A 166 -11.83 7.54 -6.73
CA VAL A 166 -11.22 8.81 -7.15
C VAL A 166 -11.97 9.47 -8.31
N GLY A 167 -11.75 10.78 -8.46
CA GLY A 167 -12.23 11.53 -9.62
C GLY A 167 -11.31 11.39 -10.82
N ALA A 168 -11.63 12.15 -11.87
CA ALA A 168 -10.94 12.03 -13.15
C ALA A 168 -9.55 12.68 -13.13
N ASP A 169 -9.38 13.77 -12.37
CA ASP A 169 -8.10 14.46 -12.27
C ASP A 169 -7.10 13.58 -11.52
N GLU A 170 -7.51 13.01 -10.37
CA GLU A 170 -6.69 12.09 -9.60
C GLU A 170 -6.36 10.81 -10.37
N GLY A 171 -7.38 10.19 -10.99
CA GLY A 171 -7.19 8.98 -11.79
C GLY A 171 -6.24 9.19 -12.98
N ARG A 172 -6.32 10.34 -13.67
CA ARG A 172 -5.40 10.70 -14.75
C ARG A 172 -3.98 10.95 -14.23
N ALA A 173 -3.83 11.67 -13.12
CA ALA A 173 -2.54 11.97 -12.54
C ALA A 173 -1.79 10.69 -12.11
N LEU A 174 -2.50 9.73 -11.50
CA LEU A 174 -1.94 8.42 -11.13
C LEU A 174 -1.55 7.61 -12.37
N ASN A 175 -2.43 7.50 -13.36
CA ASN A 175 -2.14 6.75 -14.59
C ASN A 175 -0.95 7.36 -15.36
N HIS A 176 -0.83 8.69 -15.37
CA HIS A 176 0.32 9.37 -15.96
C HIS A 176 1.60 9.09 -15.18
N SER A 177 1.56 9.18 -13.85
CA SER A 177 2.76 9.05 -13.00
C SER A 177 3.32 7.63 -12.98
N TYR A 178 2.45 6.61 -12.95
CA TYR A 178 2.87 5.22 -12.77
C TYR A 178 2.83 4.37 -14.03
N ARG A 179 2.01 4.73 -15.02
CA ARG A 179 1.87 3.98 -16.30
C ARG A 179 2.25 4.82 -17.53
N HIS A 180 2.64 6.09 -17.35
CA HIS A 180 2.97 7.04 -18.43
C HIS A 180 1.85 7.23 -19.46
N LYS A 181 0.58 7.09 -19.01
CA LYS A 181 -0.62 7.23 -19.83
C LYS A 181 -1.40 8.47 -19.43
N ASP A 182 -1.54 9.43 -20.35
CA ASP A 182 -2.17 10.73 -20.08
C ASP A 182 -3.70 10.71 -20.23
N TYR A 183 -4.37 9.80 -19.52
CA TYR A 183 -5.83 9.72 -19.43
C TYR A 183 -6.24 8.99 -18.14
N ALA A 184 -7.44 9.25 -17.62
CA ALA A 184 -7.99 8.49 -16.49
C ALA A 184 -8.45 7.10 -16.96
N THR A 185 -8.00 6.04 -16.30
CA THR A 185 -8.46 4.66 -16.54
C THR A 185 -9.51 4.25 -15.52
N ASN A 186 -10.23 3.15 -15.76
CA ASN A 186 -11.29 2.65 -14.89
C ASN A 186 -10.77 2.15 -13.53
N VAL A 187 -9.73 1.31 -13.54
CA VAL A 187 -9.05 0.79 -12.35
C VAL A 187 -7.53 0.80 -12.53
N LEU A 188 -6.81 1.11 -11.45
CA LEU A 188 -5.38 0.90 -11.31
C LEU A 188 -5.15 -0.01 -10.10
N THR A 189 -4.39 -1.08 -10.31
CA THR A 189 -3.90 -1.94 -9.23
C THR A 189 -2.44 -1.63 -8.95
N PHE A 190 -2.14 -1.32 -7.69
CA PHE A 190 -0.79 -1.17 -7.16
C PHE A 190 -0.50 -2.33 -6.21
N ALA A 191 0.14 -3.38 -6.73
CA ALA A 191 0.59 -4.50 -5.90
C ALA A 191 1.98 -4.17 -5.32
N TYR A 192 2.12 -4.27 -4.00
CA TYR A 192 3.39 -4.01 -3.31
C TYR A 192 4.25 -5.26 -3.14
N GLY A 193 3.70 -6.42 -3.53
CA GLY A 193 4.31 -7.74 -3.38
C GLY A 193 3.65 -8.56 -2.27
N GLU A 194 4.14 -9.77 -2.10
CA GLU A 194 3.84 -10.61 -0.95
C GLU A 194 4.81 -10.25 0.19
N GLU A 195 4.27 -9.98 1.37
CA GLU A 195 5.08 -9.87 2.59
C GLU A 195 5.73 -11.23 2.92
N PRO A 196 6.77 -11.30 3.77
CA PRO A 196 7.45 -12.55 4.11
C PRO A 196 6.55 -13.65 4.70
N ASP A 197 5.37 -13.28 5.19
CA ASP A 197 4.32 -14.16 5.70
C ASP A 197 3.31 -14.61 4.63
N GLY A 198 3.46 -14.17 3.37
CA GLY A 198 2.60 -14.52 2.25
C GLY A 198 1.37 -13.62 2.08
N VAL A 199 1.25 -12.53 2.86
CA VAL A 199 0.12 -11.60 2.74
C VAL A 199 0.26 -10.74 1.48
N THR A 200 -0.78 -10.70 0.64
CA THR A 200 -0.82 -9.82 -0.54
C THR A 200 -1.27 -8.41 -0.14
N VAL A 201 -0.41 -7.41 -0.36
CA VAL A 201 -0.72 -6.01 -0.05
C VAL A 201 -0.91 -5.22 -1.35
N ALA A 202 -2.07 -4.57 -1.51
CA ALA A 202 -2.35 -3.80 -2.71
C ALA A 202 -3.36 -2.66 -2.55
N ASP A 203 -3.21 -1.64 -3.39
CA ASP A 203 -4.20 -0.58 -3.55
C ASP A 203 -4.95 -0.73 -4.88
N LEU A 204 -6.28 -0.75 -4.81
CA LEU A 204 -7.21 -0.77 -5.95
C LEU A 204 -7.84 0.61 -6.10
N VAL A 205 -7.41 1.37 -7.09
CA VAL A 205 -7.88 2.75 -7.32
C VAL A 205 -8.87 2.79 -8.47
N LEU A 206 -10.12 3.13 -8.19
CA LEU A 206 -11.22 3.17 -9.17
C LEU A 206 -11.63 4.61 -9.49
N CYS A 207 -11.59 4.98 -10.76
CA CYS A 207 -12.00 6.31 -11.23
C CYS A 207 -13.51 6.35 -11.50
N CYS A 208 -14.29 6.87 -10.56
CA CYS A 208 -15.77 6.81 -10.60
C CYS A 208 -16.37 7.33 -11.93
N PRO A 209 -15.96 8.50 -12.48
CA PRO A 209 -16.52 8.99 -13.74
C PRO A 209 -16.29 8.05 -14.93
N VAL A 210 -15.16 7.33 -14.95
CA VAL A 210 -14.82 6.40 -16.03
C VAL A 210 -15.64 5.12 -15.89
N VAL A 211 -15.72 4.56 -14.67
CA VAL A 211 -16.55 3.38 -14.38
C VAL A 211 -18.03 3.65 -14.72
N GLU A 212 -18.56 4.80 -14.32
CA GLU A 212 -19.94 5.20 -14.61
C GLU A 212 -20.20 5.35 -16.11
N LYS A 213 -19.24 5.91 -16.85
CA LYS A 213 -19.31 6.04 -18.30
C LYS A 213 -19.31 4.67 -18.99
N GLU A 214 -18.36 3.81 -18.64
CA GLU A 214 -18.24 2.47 -19.22
C GLU A 214 -19.48 1.61 -18.94
N ALA A 215 -19.99 1.63 -17.71
CA ALA A 215 -21.20 0.90 -17.36
C ALA A 215 -22.39 1.32 -18.25
N ARG A 216 -22.54 2.63 -18.51
CA ARG A 216 -23.58 3.15 -19.41
C ARG A 216 -23.35 2.73 -20.86
N GLU A 217 -22.12 2.83 -21.36
CA GLU A 217 -21.77 2.51 -22.75
C GLU A 217 -21.91 1.01 -23.05
N GLN A 218 -21.62 0.16 -22.06
CA GLN A 218 -21.70 -1.30 -22.17
C GLN A 218 -23.07 -1.86 -21.74
N GLY A 219 -24.02 -1.02 -21.31
CA GLY A 219 -25.32 -1.46 -20.84
C GLY A 219 -25.28 -2.30 -19.54
N LYS A 220 -24.19 -2.20 -18.77
CA LYS A 220 -24.01 -2.88 -17.49
C LYS A 220 -24.65 -2.07 -16.36
N THR A 221 -25.12 -2.76 -15.32
CA THR A 221 -25.46 -2.04 -14.08
C THR A 221 -24.19 -1.50 -13.44
N LEU A 222 -24.26 -0.30 -12.87
CA LEU A 222 -23.09 0.32 -12.22
C LEU A 222 -22.52 -0.55 -11.10
N VAL A 223 -23.39 -1.21 -10.34
CA VAL A 223 -23.01 -2.14 -9.25
C VAL A 223 -22.23 -3.32 -9.80
N ALA A 224 -22.72 -3.97 -10.87
CA ALA A 224 -22.02 -5.09 -11.49
C ALA A 224 -20.66 -4.68 -12.07
N HIS A 225 -20.55 -3.48 -12.64
CA HIS A 225 -19.27 -2.98 -13.18
C HIS A 225 -18.25 -2.68 -12.07
N TYR A 226 -18.69 -2.12 -10.94
CA TYR A 226 -17.80 -1.97 -9.77
C TYR A 226 -17.34 -3.32 -9.21
N ALA A 227 -18.26 -4.29 -9.08
CA ALA A 227 -17.90 -5.63 -8.62
C ALA A 227 -16.89 -6.29 -9.56
N HIS A 228 -17.11 -6.19 -10.88
CA HIS A 228 -16.17 -6.69 -11.88
C HIS A 228 -14.79 -6.08 -11.72
N LEU A 229 -14.67 -4.75 -11.65
CA LEU A 229 -13.37 -4.08 -11.55
C LEU A 229 -12.64 -4.36 -10.22
N LEU A 230 -13.38 -4.60 -9.13
CA LEU A 230 -12.79 -4.99 -7.86
C LEU A 230 -12.25 -6.42 -7.89
N VAL A 231 -13.03 -7.37 -8.43
CA VAL A 231 -12.55 -8.75 -8.66
C VAL A 231 -11.34 -8.75 -9.58
N HIS A 232 -11.42 -8.03 -10.71
CA HIS A 232 -10.31 -7.86 -11.65
C HIS A 232 -9.06 -7.31 -10.96
N GLY A 233 -9.22 -6.25 -10.17
CA GLY A 233 -8.13 -5.61 -9.46
C GLY A 233 -7.47 -6.52 -8.42
N ALA A 234 -8.27 -7.31 -7.70
CA ALA A 234 -7.80 -8.29 -6.72
C ALA A 234 -7.02 -9.45 -7.37
N LEU A 235 -7.48 -9.95 -8.51
CA LEU A 235 -6.76 -10.97 -9.26
C LEU A 235 -5.41 -10.43 -9.76
N HIS A 236 -5.37 -9.20 -10.29
CA HIS A 236 -4.11 -8.52 -10.65
C HIS A 236 -3.16 -8.37 -9.45
N ALA A 237 -3.69 -8.06 -8.27
CA ALA A 237 -2.90 -7.89 -7.06
C ALA A 237 -2.16 -9.18 -6.65
N GLN A 238 -2.73 -10.33 -6.99
CA GLN A 238 -2.21 -11.67 -6.69
C GLN A 238 -1.43 -12.27 -7.87
N GLY A 239 -1.10 -11.46 -8.89
CA GLY A 239 -0.21 -11.86 -9.98
C GLY A 239 -0.89 -12.50 -11.19
N TYR A 240 -2.22 -12.61 -11.22
CA TYR A 240 -2.95 -12.97 -12.45
C TYR A 240 -2.85 -11.81 -13.46
N ASP A 241 -2.48 -12.11 -14.70
CA ASP A 241 -2.19 -11.09 -15.69
C ASP A 241 -2.74 -11.49 -17.07
N HIS A 242 -3.67 -10.70 -17.61
CA HIS A 242 -4.24 -10.92 -18.94
C HIS A 242 -3.43 -10.28 -20.08
N GLU A 243 -2.38 -9.50 -19.79
CA GLU A 243 -1.58 -8.82 -20.82
C GLU A 243 -0.43 -9.70 -21.35
N ARG A 244 -0.11 -10.83 -20.69
CA ARG A 244 1.05 -11.70 -20.98
C ARG A 244 0.84 -12.70 -22.12
N GLY A 245 -0.42 -13.05 -22.42
CA GLY A 245 -0.74 -14.01 -23.46
C GLY A 245 -2.20 -14.46 -23.43
N GLU A 246 -2.62 -15.16 -24.48
CA GLU A 246 -4.01 -15.65 -24.60
C GLU A 246 -4.39 -16.70 -23.55
N GLU A 247 -3.43 -17.52 -23.11
CA GLU A 247 -3.67 -18.54 -22.07
C GLU A 247 -3.89 -17.90 -20.70
N ASP A 248 -3.01 -16.97 -20.28
CA ASP A 248 -3.14 -16.25 -19.00
C ASP A 248 -4.41 -15.39 -18.97
N ALA A 249 -4.76 -14.76 -20.09
CA ALA A 249 -6.01 -14.02 -20.24
C ALA A 249 -7.23 -14.94 -20.07
N ALA A 250 -7.25 -16.10 -20.74
CA ALA A 250 -8.36 -17.05 -20.64
C ALA A 250 -8.54 -17.60 -19.22
N GLU A 251 -7.44 -17.85 -18.50
CA GLU A 251 -7.48 -18.27 -17.09
C GLU A 251 -8.09 -17.20 -16.20
N MET A 252 -7.59 -15.96 -16.30
CA MET A 252 -8.09 -14.85 -15.49
C MET A 252 -9.56 -14.54 -15.80
N GLU A 253 -9.94 -14.50 -17.08
CA GLU A 253 -11.34 -14.30 -17.49
C GLU A 253 -12.26 -15.39 -16.94
N ALA A 254 -11.82 -16.65 -16.94
CA ALA A 254 -12.60 -17.75 -16.38
C ALA A 254 -12.84 -17.59 -14.87
N LEU A 255 -11.82 -17.17 -14.12
CA LEU A 255 -11.94 -16.87 -12.69
C LEU A 255 -12.91 -15.71 -12.45
N GLU A 256 -12.78 -14.61 -13.19
CA GLU A 256 -13.69 -13.47 -13.08
C GLU A 256 -15.14 -13.87 -13.33
N ILE A 257 -15.40 -14.69 -14.35
CA ILE A 257 -16.75 -15.17 -14.69
C ILE A 257 -17.31 -16.03 -13.54
N ASP A 258 -16.53 -16.96 -13.01
CA ASP A 258 -16.96 -17.85 -11.93
C ASP A 258 -17.25 -17.09 -10.64
N ILE A 259 -16.35 -16.18 -10.25
CA ILE A 259 -16.49 -15.34 -9.05
C ILE A 259 -17.73 -14.44 -9.18
N LEU A 260 -17.88 -13.73 -10.31
CA LEU A 260 -19.03 -12.86 -10.53
C LEU A 260 -20.35 -13.63 -10.56
N ALA A 261 -20.36 -14.84 -11.13
CA ALA A 261 -21.54 -15.70 -11.12
C ALA A 261 -21.92 -16.13 -9.69
N LYS A 262 -20.95 -16.47 -8.83
CA LYS A 262 -21.17 -16.78 -7.40
C LYS A 262 -21.74 -15.57 -6.65
N LEU A 263 -21.32 -14.37 -7.01
CA LEU A 263 -21.84 -13.10 -6.46
C LEU A 263 -23.21 -12.69 -7.04
N GLY A 264 -23.74 -13.43 -8.01
CA GLY A 264 -25.02 -13.14 -8.66
C GLY A 264 -24.97 -12.06 -9.74
N PHE A 265 -23.78 -11.73 -10.25
CA PHE A 265 -23.59 -10.78 -11.34
C PHE A 265 -23.54 -11.49 -12.71
N PRO A 266 -23.94 -10.81 -13.80
CA PRO A 266 -23.81 -11.35 -15.14
C PRO A 266 -22.34 -11.46 -15.57
N ASN A 267 -22.07 -12.30 -16.55
CA ASN A 267 -20.76 -12.41 -17.18
C ASN A 267 -20.33 -11.04 -17.76
N PRO A 268 -19.16 -10.50 -17.39
CA PRO A 268 -18.75 -9.15 -17.78
C PRO A 268 -18.29 -9.03 -19.25
N TYR A 269 -18.11 -10.16 -19.96
CA TYR A 269 -17.65 -10.25 -21.33
C TYR A 269 -18.79 -10.48 -22.34
N ARG A 270 -20.06 -10.34 -21.92
CA ARG A 270 -21.25 -10.58 -22.74
C ARG A 270 -22.18 -9.39 -22.83
#